data_AF-A0A6I7MUE6-F1
#
_entry.id   AF-A0A6I7MUE6-F1
#
_cell.length_a   1.000
_cell.length_b   1.000
_cell.length_c   1.000
_cell.angle_alpha   90.00
_cell.angle_beta   90.00
_cell.angle_gamma   90.00
#
_symmetry.space_group_name_H-M   'P 1'
#
loop_
_entity.id
_entity.type
_entity.pdbx_description
1 polymer ?
#
loop_
_entity_poly.entity_id
_entity_poly.type
_entity_poly.pdbx_seq_one_letter_code
_entity_poly.pdbx_strand_id
1 'polypeptide(L)'
;MQVTLRQFIKKSPHWALAIAAISIVSFYWFLIAQERYVSRATVVLESPQVASPEFNLASLMGGGAGNTADLLLLREHLLSVDMLRRLDEDLNIRDHYSENGDFLAKLRNRDAPIEDLHKYYLRRVEVELDEYAGVLNIHVQGYTPEFAHQMATLLLEAGENHMNQMGHRLAEEQVRFLERQMVRLDERFTETRAALLEFQNEHGLVSPTSTVESINQVVATLEADLARFQAQRNALASYQSTQSAQVREVERNISALRDQIIEQRDRLAQAAGGSLNMISAEYETLELQAQFAQETYSSALAALENTRLEAARQLKQVSVLQSPLFPEYPTEPNRLYNSSVFAIITIFLAFILSMLMMIIKDHRD
;
A
#
# COMPACT_ATOMS: atom_id res chain seq x y z
N MET A 1 66.42 -19.63 -30.48
CA MET A 1 66.24 -18.18 -30.24
C MET A 1 65.83 -17.96 -28.79
N GLN A 2 66.78 -18.09 -27.85
CA GLN A 2 66.51 -17.86 -26.42
C GLN A 2 66.62 -16.35 -26.16
N VAL A 3 65.51 -15.62 -26.33
CA VAL A 3 65.41 -14.28 -25.77
C VAL A 3 65.50 -14.46 -24.27
N THR A 4 66.67 -14.15 -23.70
CA THR A 4 66.85 -14.23 -22.25
C THR A 4 65.79 -13.34 -21.59
N LEU A 5 65.13 -13.83 -20.54
CA LEU A 5 64.03 -13.12 -19.85
C LEU A 5 64.37 -11.64 -19.55
N ARG A 6 65.67 -11.38 -19.26
CA ARG A 6 66.24 -10.05 -19.04
C ARG A 6 66.18 -9.11 -20.26
N GLN A 7 66.32 -9.60 -21.48
CA GLN A 7 66.24 -8.79 -22.70
C GLN A 7 64.79 -8.38 -23.03
N PHE A 8 63.81 -9.27 -22.77
CA PHE A 8 62.39 -8.96 -22.95
C PHE A 8 61.90 -7.90 -21.95
N ILE A 9 62.30 -8.05 -20.67
CA ILE A 9 61.97 -7.08 -19.61
C ILE A 9 62.53 -5.69 -19.91
N LYS A 10 63.74 -5.59 -20.49
CA LYS A 10 64.34 -4.31 -20.88
C LYS A 10 63.68 -3.65 -22.11
N LYS A 11 63.07 -4.43 -23.01
CA LYS A 11 62.50 -3.93 -24.27
C LYS A 11 61.02 -3.52 -24.13
N SER A 12 60.26 -4.21 -23.27
CA SER A 12 58.84 -3.93 -23.03
C SER A 12 58.47 -4.17 -21.56
N PRO A 13 58.81 -3.23 -20.65
CA PRO A 13 58.62 -3.41 -19.21
C PRO A 13 57.14 -3.53 -18.79
N HIS A 14 56.22 -2.90 -19.53
CA HIS A 14 54.77 -2.96 -19.29
C HIS A 14 54.19 -4.35 -19.52
N TRP A 15 54.61 -5.06 -20.58
CA TRP A 15 54.18 -6.44 -20.84
C TRP A 15 54.74 -7.43 -19.81
N ALA A 16 55.99 -7.24 -19.37
CA ALA A 16 56.58 -8.05 -18.31
C ALA A 16 55.85 -7.87 -16.97
N LEU A 17 55.51 -6.63 -16.61
CA LEU A 17 54.72 -6.31 -15.42
C LEU A 17 53.32 -6.94 -15.48
N ALA A 18 52.65 -6.83 -16.63
CA ALA A 18 51.33 -7.41 -16.86
C ALA A 18 51.33 -8.94 -16.69
N ILE A 19 52.27 -9.63 -17.32
CA ILE A 19 52.39 -11.09 -17.21
C ILE A 19 52.70 -11.52 -15.77
N ALA A 20 53.60 -10.80 -15.09
CA ALA A 20 53.90 -11.06 -13.68
C ALA A 20 52.67 -10.87 -12.79
N ALA A 21 51.91 -9.79 -12.98
CA ALA A 21 50.69 -9.51 -12.23
C ALA A 21 49.63 -10.60 -12.44
N ILE A 22 49.39 -11.02 -13.69
CA ILE A 22 48.45 -12.10 -14.02
C ILE A 22 48.87 -13.41 -13.36
N SER A 23 50.17 -13.72 -13.40
CA SER A 23 50.71 -14.94 -12.80
C SER A 23 50.54 -14.96 -11.29
N ILE A 24 50.79 -13.83 -10.61
CA ILE A 24 50.61 -13.69 -9.15
C ILE A 24 49.14 -13.83 -8.77
N VAL A 25 48.24 -13.16 -9.48
CA VAL A 25 46.80 -13.19 -9.17
C VAL A 25 46.21 -14.57 -9.45
N SER A 26 46.58 -15.20 -10.57
CA SER A 26 46.18 -16.57 -10.86
C SER A 26 46.71 -17.54 -9.80
N PHE A 27 47.98 -17.40 -9.39
CA PHE A 27 48.55 -18.23 -8.34
C PHE A 27 47.78 -18.09 -7.01
N TYR A 28 47.39 -16.87 -6.63
CA TYR A 28 46.56 -16.65 -5.46
C TYR A 28 45.20 -17.34 -5.57
N TRP A 29 44.47 -17.14 -6.67
CA TRP A 29 43.14 -17.74 -6.83
C TRP A 29 43.14 -19.26 -6.87
N PHE A 30 44.18 -19.88 -7.45
CA PHE A 30 44.25 -21.32 -7.61
C PHE A 30 44.85 -22.06 -6.41
N LEU A 31 45.82 -21.48 -5.69
CA LEU A 31 46.52 -22.18 -4.60
C LEU A 31 46.18 -21.66 -3.19
N ILE A 32 45.79 -20.40 -3.05
CA ILE A 32 45.64 -19.75 -1.73
C ILE A 32 44.18 -19.49 -1.39
N ALA A 33 43.37 -19.10 -2.37
CA ALA A 33 41.98 -18.73 -2.13
C ALA A 33 41.17 -19.94 -1.66
N GLN A 34 40.67 -19.88 -0.42
CA GLN A 34 39.89 -20.95 0.18
C GLN A 34 38.51 -21.08 -0.48
N GLU A 35 38.04 -22.32 -0.55
CA GLU A 35 36.75 -22.69 -1.10
C GLU A 35 35.62 -22.25 -0.17
N ARG A 36 34.53 -21.75 -0.76
CA ARG A 36 33.33 -21.26 -0.09
C ARG A 36 32.10 -21.96 -0.64
N TYR A 37 31.27 -22.42 0.27
CA TYR A 37 30.01 -23.08 0.03
C TYR A 37 28.89 -22.04 0.01
N VAL A 38 27.96 -22.18 -0.93
CA VAL A 38 26.86 -21.23 -1.11
C VAL A 38 25.53 -21.92 -0.91
N SER A 39 24.81 -21.52 0.14
CA SER A 39 23.42 -21.91 0.35
C SER A 39 22.49 -20.91 -0.33
N ARG A 40 21.46 -21.41 -1.01
CA ARG A 40 20.48 -20.61 -1.75
C ARG A 40 19.10 -20.86 -1.21
N ALA A 41 18.34 -19.80 -0.99
CA ALA A 41 16.91 -19.85 -0.69
C ALA A 41 16.18 -18.84 -1.59
N THR A 42 14.95 -19.17 -1.97
CA THR A 42 14.11 -18.29 -2.79
C THR A 42 12.77 -18.10 -2.10
N VAL A 43 12.39 -16.83 -1.95
CA VAL A 43 11.19 -16.42 -1.23
C VAL A 43 10.26 -15.68 -2.18
N VAL A 44 8.96 -15.92 -2.04
CA VAL A 44 7.91 -15.20 -2.75
C VAL A 44 6.90 -14.65 -1.75
N LEU A 45 6.34 -13.48 -2.04
CA LEU A 45 5.21 -12.97 -1.28
C LEU A 45 3.91 -13.45 -1.94
N GLU A 46 3.11 -14.20 -1.18
CA GLU A 46 1.76 -14.56 -1.60
C GLU A 46 0.79 -13.50 -1.10
N SER A 47 0.18 -12.75 -2.02
CA SER A 47 -1.03 -11.99 -1.72
C SER A 47 -2.22 -12.91 -1.99
N PRO A 48 -3.09 -13.20 -1.00
CA PRO A 48 -4.35 -13.87 -1.26
C PRO A 48 -5.28 -12.96 -2.06
N GLN A 49 -5.09 -12.86 -3.38
CA GLN A 49 -5.98 -12.15 -4.28
C GLN A 49 -7.11 -13.08 -4.70
N VAL A 50 -8.23 -13.01 -3.97
CA VAL A 50 -9.54 -13.42 -4.45
C VAL A 50 -10.46 -12.20 -4.38
N ALA A 51 -10.17 -11.22 -5.23
CA ALA A 51 -11.16 -10.22 -5.60
C ALA A 51 -11.33 -10.29 -7.11
N SER A 52 -12.59 -10.45 -7.54
CA SER A 52 -13.01 -10.26 -8.93
C SER A 52 -12.38 -8.98 -9.48
N PRO A 53 -11.95 -8.93 -10.74
CA PRO A 53 -11.31 -7.75 -11.31
C PRO A 53 -12.33 -6.62 -11.42
N GLU A 54 -12.49 -5.86 -10.35
CA GLU A 54 -13.06 -4.52 -10.42
C GLU A 54 -11.99 -3.63 -11.04
N PHE A 55 -12.27 -3.11 -12.24
CA PHE A 55 -11.43 -2.16 -12.93
C PHE A 55 -11.35 -0.87 -12.11
N ASN A 56 -10.37 -0.79 -11.21
CA ASN A 56 -10.05 0.44 -10.51
C ASN A 56 -9.05 1.25 -11.35
N LEU A 57 -9.33 2.52 -11.62
CA LEU A 57 -8.45 3.42 -12.36
C LEU A 57 -7.04 3.51 -11.71
N ALA A 58 -6.95 3.26 -10.39
CA ALA A 58 -5.68 3.16 -9.67
C ALA A 58 -4.81 1.97 -10.10
N SER A 59 -5.40 0.83 -10.51
CA SER A 59 -4.64 -0.32 -11.02
C SER A 59 -4.12 -0.10 -12.43
N LEU A 60 -4.72 0.82 -13.19
CA LEU A 60 -4.28 1.23 -14.54
C LEU A 60 -3.11 2.22 -14.51
N MET A 61 -2.95 2.97 -13.41
CA MET A 61 -1.86 3.95 -13.24
C MET A 61 -0.60 3.39 -12.54
N GLY A 62 -0.63 2.16 -12.01
CA GLY A 62 0.51 1.61 -11.27
C GLY A 62 0.29 0.18 -10.77
N GLY A 63 -0.17 -0.72 -11.64
CA GLY A 63 -0.44 -2.11 -11.30
C GLY A 63 0.75 -2.84 -10.68
N GLY A 64 0.52 -3.49 -9.53
CA GLY A 64 1.37 -4.56 -8.99
C GLY A 64 2.50 -4.19 -8.03
N ALA A 65 2.73 -2.89 -7.74
CA ALA A 65 3.93 -2.46 -6.98
C ALA A 65 3.97 -2.84 -5.49
N GLY A 66 2.85 -3.31 -4.90
CA GLY A 66 2.79 -3.61 -3.46
C GLY A 66 3.74 -4.74 -3.04
N ASN A 67 3.72 -5.86 -3.76
CA ASN A 67 4.52 -7.04 -3.40
C ASN A 67 6.02 -6.80 -3.59
N THR A 68 6.38 -6.02 -4.61
CA THR A 68 7.77 -5.64 -4.89
C THR A 68 8.32 -4.73 -3.79
N ALA A 69 7.53 -3.78 -3.28
CA ALA A 69 7.92 -2.92 -2.18
C ALA A 69 8.19 -3.72 -0.89
N ASP A 70 7.31 -4.66 -0.57
CA ASP A 70 7.48 -5.52 0.61
C ASP A 70 8.70 -6.46 0.49
N LEU A 71 8.99 -7.00 -0.70
CA LEU A 71 10.22 -7.78 -0.96
C LEU A 71 11.49 -6.92 -0.78
N LEU A 72 11.44 -5.64 -1.14
CA LEU A 72 12.55 -4.69 -0.90
C LEU A 72 12.72 -4.38 0.59
N LEU A 73 11.63 -4.28 1.35
CA LEU A 73 11.70 -4.13 2.81
C LEU A 73 12.31 -5.37 3.47
N LEU A 74 11.91 -6.56 3.02
CA LEU A 74 12.51 -7.82 3.47
C LEU A 74 14.02 -7.84 3.15
N ARG A 75 14.42 -7.45 1.93
CA ARG A 75 15.84 -7.33 1.55
C ARG A 75 16.62 -6.43 2.49
N GLU A 76 16.12 -5.22 2.75
CA GLU A 76 16.81 -4.27 3.63
C GLU A 76 16.90 -4.82 5.06
N HIS A 77 15.83 -5.47 5.54
CA HIS A 77 15.84 -6.13 6.84
C HIS A 77 16.91 -7.22 6.92
N LEU A 78 16.95 -8.15 5.95
CA LEU A 78 17.95 -9.22 5.90
C LEU A 78 19.39 -8.67 5.82
N LEU A 79 19.59 -7.55 5.15
CA LEU A 79 20.90 -6.89 5.03
C LEU A 79 21.21 -5.93 6.19
N SER A 80 20.30 -5.74 7.14
CA SER A 80 20.44 -4.75 8.22
C SER A 80 21.44 -5.16 9.30
N VAL A 81 21.89 -4.17 10.08
CA VAL A 81 22.73 -4.39 11.26
C VAL A 81 21.98 -5.14 12.37
N ASP A 82 20.67 -4.97 12.48
CA ASP A 82 19.87 -5.67 13.48
C ASP A 82 19.82 -7.17 13.19
N MET A 83 19.68 -7.55 11.91
CA MET A 83 19.80 -8.94 11.49
C MET A 83 21.21 -9.49 11.70
N LEU A 84 22.24 -8.70 11.42
CA LEU A 84 23.61 -9.08 11.69
C LEU A 84 23.86 -9.39 13.17
N ARG A 85 23.33 -8.57 14.08
CA ARG A 85 23.47 -8.79 15.53
C ARG A 85 22.81 -10.09 15.95
N ARG A 86 21.61 -10.37 15.44
CA ARG A 86 20.91 -11.63 15.72
C ARG A 86 21.68 -12.84 15.20
N LEU A 87 22.22 -12.76 13.98
CA LEU A 87 23.07 -13.82 13.44
C LEU A 87 24.32 -14.06 14.30
N ASP A 88 24.96 -13.00 14.78
CA ASP A 88 26.14 -13.09 15.64
C ASP A 88 25.80 -13.73 17.00
N GLU A 89 24.67 -13.37 17.60
CA GLU A 89 24.19 -13.96 18.86
C GLU A 89 23.86 -15.46 18.73
N ASP A 90 23.20 -15.86 17.63
CA ASP A 90 22.72 -17.23 17.44
C ASP A 90 23.78 -18.19 16.85
N LEU A 91 24.63 -17.70 15.93
CA LEU A 91 25.58 -18.52 15.16
C LEU A 91 27.05 -18.16 15.40
N ASN A 92 27.36 -17.14 16.21
CA ASN A 92 28.72 -16.67 16.47
C ASN A 92 29.51 -16.44 15.16
N ILE A 93 28.93 -15.66 14.24
CA ILE A 93 29.50 -15.43 12.90
C ILE A 93 30.94 -14.91 12.95
N ARG A 94 31.30 -14.14 13.99
CA ARG A 94 32.67 -13.65 14.22
C ARG A 94 33.67 -14.77 14.32
N ASP A 95 33.33 -15.85 15.00
CA ASP A 95 34.23 -16.98 15.24
C ASP A 95 34.42 -17.74 13.94
N HIS A 96 33.31 -18.11 13.30
CA HIS A 96 33.35 -18.86 12.04
C HIS A 96 34.18 -18.17 10.96
N TYR A 97 33.97 -16.86 10.75
CA TYR A 97 34.67 -16.11 9.69
C TYR A 97 36.08 -15.64 10.07
N SER A 98 36.47 -15.69 11.35
CA SER A 98 37.83 -15.35 11.78
C SER A 98 38.75 -16.58 11.83
N GLU A 99 38.19 -17.74 12.19
CA GLU A 99 38.89 -19.04 12.24
C GLU A 99 39.04 -19.66 10.86
N ASN A 100 38.02 -19.53 10.01
CA ASN A 100 38.02 -20.07 8.66
C ASN A 100 38.30 -18.97 7.61
N GLY A 101 39.06 -19.31 6.57
CA GLY A 101 39.37 -18.40 5.47
C GLY A 101 40.87 -18.14 5.27
N ASP A 102 41.21 -17.69 4.07
CA ASP A 102 42.56 -17.25 3.73
C ASP A 102 42.87 -15.87 4.33
N PHE A 103 44.16 -15.49 4.35
CA PHE A 103 44.64 -14.25 4.95
C PHE A 103 43.91 -12.99 4.46
N LEU A 104 43.45 -12.99 3.21
CA LEU A 104 42.82 -11.81 2.59
C LEU A 104 41.30 -11.80 2.74
N ALA A 105 40.63 -12.96 2.68
CA ALA A 105 39.18 -13.03 2.70
C ALA A 105 38.59 -13.34 4.09
N LYS A 106 39.40 -13.74 5.08
CA LYS A 106 38.92 -13.93 6.45
C LYS A 106 38.62 -12.62 7.17
N LEU A 107 37.82 -12.70 8.22
CA LEU A 107 37.62 -11.59 9.16
C LEU A 107 38.90 -11.43 10.00
N ARG A 108 39.67 -10.35 9.76
CA ARG A 108 40.99 -10.16 10.38
C ARG A 108 40.94 -9.95 11.90
N ASN A 109 39.89 -9.30 12.39
CA ASN A 109 39.69 -9.03 13.81
C ASN A 109 38.34 -9.59 14.24
N ARG A 110 38.36 -10.56 15.16
CA ARG A 110 37.16 -11.14 15.77
C ARG A 110 36.31 -10.07 16.46
N ASP A 111 36.97 -9.15 17.15
CA ASP A 111 36.34 -8.05 17.90
C ASP A 111 36.21 -6.78 17.04
N ALA A 112 36.08 -6.94 15.72
CA ALA A 112 35.86 -5.80 14.83
C ALA A 112 34.61 -5.00 15.24
N PRO A 113 34.63 -3.66 15.10
CA PRO A 113 33.43 -2.83 15.25
C PRO A 113 32.29 -3.35 14.37
N ILE A 114 31.04 -3.10 14.79
CA ILE A 114 29.87 -3.63 14.09
C ILE A 114 29.79 -3.15 12.64
N GLU A 115 30.28 -1.95 12.34
CA GLU A 115 30.33 -1.39 10.99
C GLU A 115 31.26 -2.17 10.06
N ASP A 116 32.39 -2.65 10.59
CA ASP A 116 33.34 -3.44 9.80
C ASP A 116 32.88 -4.89 9.65
N LEU A 117 32.23 -5.44 10.68
CA LEU A 117 31.56 -6.73 10.57
C LEU A 117 30.41 -6.67 9.54
N HIS A 118 29.65 -5.58 9.51
CA HIS A 118 28.56 -5.39 8.55
C HIS A 118 29.07 -5.28 7.12
N LYS A 119 30.14 -4.51 6.87
CA LYS A 119 30.81 -4.50 5.55
C LYS A 119 31.35 -5.88 5.15
N TYR A 120 31.77 -6.69 6.11
CA TYR A 120 32.17 -8.07 5.85
C TYR A 120 30.96 -8.93 5.48
N TYR A 121 29.90 -8.85 6.26
CA TYR A 121 28.63 -9.55 6.06
C TYR A 121 28.01 -9.29 4.69
N LEU A 122 27.96 -8.03 4.24
CA LEU A 122 27.44 -7.65 2.92
C LEU A 122 28.27 -8.22 1.74
N ARG A 123 29.49 -8.71 1.98
CA ARG A 123 30.29 -9.43 0.97
C ARG A 123 30.06 -10.94 0.99
N ARG A 124 29.36 -11.46 2.01
CA ARG A 124 29.07 -12.88 2.23
C ARG A 124 27.62 -13.23 2.04
N VAL A 125 26.73 -12.26 2.23
CA VAL A 125 25.29 -12.41 2.02
C VAL A 125 24.85 -11.45 0.94
N GLU A 126 24.23 -12.03 -0.08
CA GLU A 126 23.71 -11.33 -1.24
C GLU A 126 22.22 -11.65 -1.34
N VAL A 127 21.41 -10.60 -1.36
CA VAL A 127 19.96 -10.71 -1.44
C VAL A 127 19.52 -9.90 -2.66
N GLU A 128 19.02 -10.61 -3.66
CA GLU A 128 18.69 -10.07 -4.97
C GLU A 128 17.20 -10.22 -5.26
N LEU A 129 16.58 -9.13 -5.72
CA LEU A 129 15.21 -9.14 -6.19
C LEU A 129 15.21 -9.42 -7.70
N ASP A 130 14.57 -10.51 -8.11
CA ASP A 130 14.24 -10.73 -9.51
C ASP A 130 12.89 -10.09 -9.79
N GLU A 131 12.90 -8.90 -10.37
CA GLU A 131 11.67 -8.16 -10.72
C GLU A 131 10.82 -8.87 -11.77
N TYR A 132 11.44 -9.69 -12.63
CA TYR A 132 10.72 -10.42 -13.68
C TYR A 132 10.01 -11.65 -13.12
N ALA A 133 10.69 -12.40 -12.25
CA ALA A 133 10.12 -13.58 -11.60
C ALA A 133 9.29 -13.24 -10.34
N GLY A 134 9.44 -12.04 -9.77
CA GLY A 134 8.73 -11.62 -8.56
C GLY A 134 9.21 -12.34 -7.29
N VAL A 135 10.48 -12.75 -7.26
CA VAL A 135 11.06 -13.53 -6.15
C VAL A 135 12.29 -12.87 -5.56
N LEU A 136 12.54 -13.11 -4.28
CA LEU A 136 13.76 -12.70 -3.58
C LEU A 136 14.70 -13.90 -3.44
N ASN A 137 15.87 -13.80 -4.07
CA ASN A 137 16.91 -14.81 -4.00
C ASN A 137 17.93 -14.44 -2.91
N ILE A 138 18.11 -15.33 -1.96
CA ILE A 138 19.02 -15.18 -0.83
C ILE A 138 20.20 -16.13 -1.04
N HIS A 139 21.39 -15.55 -1.16
CA HIS A 139 22.65 -16.25 -1.35
C HIS A 139 23.55 -16.03 -0.15
N VAL A 140 23.95 -17.13 0.49
CA VAL A 140 24.74 -17.09 1.71
C VAL A 140 26.02 -17.89 1.53
N GLN A 141 27.15 -17.23 1.71
CA GLN A 141 28.48 -17.82 1.56
C GLN A 141 29.10 -18.17 2.90
N GLY A 142 29.40 -19.45 3.13
CA GLY A 142 30.13 -19.94 4.30
C GLY A 142 31.40 -20.69 3.91
N TYR A 143 32.36 -20.76 4.83
CA TYR A 143 33.55 -21.61 4.64
C TYR A 143 33.30 -23.10 4.86
N THR A 144 32.19 -23.46 5.51
CA THR A 144 31.70 -24.83 5.65
C THR A 144 30.26 -24.93 5.11
N PRO A 145 29.86 -26.08 4.56
CA PRO A 145 28.50 -26.27 4.04
C PRO A 145 27.45 -26.19 5.13
N GLU A 146 27.75 -26.69 6.34
CA GLU A 146 26.83 -26.66 7.49
C GLU A 146 26.54 -25.22 7.91
N PHE A 147 27.58 -24.39 8.02
CA PHE A 147 27.40 -22.99 8.43
C PHE A 147 26.65 -22.19 7.36
N ALA A 148 26.96 -22.39 6.08
CA ALA A 148 26.25 -21.72 4.99
C ALA A 148 24.76 -22.03 5.02
N HIS A 149 24.40 -23.30 5.24
CA HIS A 149 23.02 -23.75 5.35
C HIS A 149 22.32 -23.22 6.62
N GLN A 150 22.97 -23.29 7.77
CA GLN A 150 22.44 -22.77 9.04
C GLN A 150 22.17 -21.27 8.97
N MET A 151 23.12 -20.49 8.43
CA MET A 151 22.97 -19.04 8.32
C MET A 151 21.87 -18.65 7.33
N ALA A 152 21.75 -19.35 6.20
CA ALA A 152 20.64 -19.13 5.26
C ALA A 152 19.27 -19.49 5.88
N THR A 153 19.20 -20.55 6.67
CA THR A 153 17.99 -20.96 7.39
C THR A 153 17.58 -19.92 8.42
N LEU A 154 18.53 -19.45 9.23
CA LEU A 154 18.26 -18.42 10.23
C LEU A 154 17.83 -17.09 9.60
N LEU A 155 18.45 -16.68 8.49
CA LEU A 155 18.04 -15.50 7.72
C LEU A 155 16.60 -15.63 7.22
N LEU A 156 16.26 -16.78 6.64
CA LEU A 156 14.92 -17.05 6.12
C LEU A 156 13.87 -16.98 7.24
N GLU A 157 14.08 -17.73 8.32
CA GLU A 157 13.15 -17.77 9.46
C GLU A 157 13.00 -16.40 10.13
N ALA A 158 14.10 -15.67 10.30
CA ALA A 158 14.04 -14.33 10.89
C ALA A 158 13.32 -13.32 9.99
N GLY A 159 13.58 -13.39 8.67
CA GLY A 159 12.91 -12.55 7.67
C GLY A 159 11.41 -12.81 7.60
N GLU A 160 11.00 -14.08 7.54
CA GLU A 160 9.60 -14.49 7.61
C GLU A 160 8.90 -13.97 8.86
N ASN A 161 9.52 -14.18 10.02
CA ASN A 161 8.98 -13.71 11.29
C ASN A 161 8.84 -12.18 11.33
N HIS A 162 9.83 -11.45 10.82
CA HIS A 162 9.79 -9.99 10.78
C HIS A 162 8.64 -9.47 9.90
N MET A 163 8.49 -10.03 8.70
CA MET A 163 7.42 -9.63 7.77
C MET A 163 6.03 -10.00 8.31
N ASN A 164 5.87 -11.20 8.86
CA ASN A 164 4.61 -11.61 9.47
C ASN A 164 4.23 -10.72 10.67
N GLN A 165 5.20 -10.36 11.52
CA GLN A 165 4.96 -9.42 12.63
C GLN A 165 4.63 -8.01 12.16
N MET A 166 5.29 -7.53 11.11
CA MET A 166 5.01 -6.22 10.52
C MET A 166 3.61 -6.18 9.92
N GLY A 167 3.25 -7.16 9.11
CA GLY A 167 1.91 -7.28 8.53
C GLY A 167 0.83 -7.38 9.60
N HIS A 168 1.04 -8.19 10.65
CA HIS A 168 0.10 -8.30 11.76
C HIS A 168 -0.08 -6.97 12.51
N ARG A 169 1.01 -6.26 12.80
CA ARG A 169 0.96 -4.95 13.47
C ARG A 169 0.21 -3.92 12.64
N LEU A 170 0.52 -3.82 11.34
CA LEU A 170 -0.14 -2.86 10.44
C LEU A 170 -1.63 -3.14 10.33
N ALA A 171 -2.01 -4.41 10.17
CA ALA A 171 -3.41 -4.83 10.13
C ALA A 171 -4.15 -4.50 11.44
N GLU A 172 -3.55 -4.79 12.59
CA GLU A 172 -4.13 -4.47 13.90
C GLU A 172 -4.28 -2.96 14.11
N GLU A 173 -3.28 -2.17 13.72
CA GLU A 173 -3.33 -0.70 13.79
C GLU A 173 -4.41 -0.11 12.90
N GLN A 174 -4.62 -0.66 11.71
CA GLN A 174 -5.68 -0.23 10.79
C GLN A 174 -7.08 -0.54 11.35
N VAL A 175 -7.29 -1.74 11.89
CA VAL A 175 -8.54 -2.09 12.59
C VAL A 175 -8.77 -1.15 13.78
N ARG A 176 -7.77 -0.97 14.65
CA ARG A 176 -7.84 -0.10 15.83
C ARG A 176 -8.09 1.37 15.46
N PHE A 177 -7.59 1.83 14.31
CA PHE A 177 -7.89 3.16 13.80
C PHE A 177 -9.36 3.28 13.42
N LEU A 178 -9.90 2.33 12.63
CA LEU A 178 -11.30 2.33 12.21
C LEU A 178 -12.26 2.15 13.39
N GLU A 179 -11.94 1.32 14.38
CA GLU A 179 -12.73 1.18 15.61
C GLU A 179 -12.86 2.52 16.36
N ARG A 180 -11.76 3.29 16.46
CA ARG A 180 -11.80 4.63 17.07
C ARG A 180 -12.58 5.64 16.23
N GLN A 181 -12.53 5.53 14.90
CA GLN A 181 -13.37 6.36 14.03
C GLN A 181 -14.85 6.01 14.21
N MET A 182 -15.16 4.72 14.36
CA MET A 182 -16.51 4.20 14.51
C MET A 182 -17.21 4.82 15.72
N VAL A 183 -16.52 4.89 16.86
CA VAL A 183 -17.05 5.52 18.08
C VAL A 183 -17.41 6.99 17.83
N ARG A 184 -16.53 7.76 17.17
CA ARG A 184 -16.81 9.17 16.85
C ARG A 184 -17.97 9.35 15.87
N LEU A 185 -18.08 8.46 14.89
CA LEU A 185 -19.18 8.49 13.92
C LEU A 185 -20.51 8.09 14.55
N ASP A 186 -20.50 7.13 15.48
CA ASP A 186 -21.67 6.74 16.27
C ASP A 186 -22.17 7.87 17.15
N GLU A 187 -21.26 8.56 17.86
CA GLU A 187 -21.57 9.74 18.67
C GLU A 187 -22.18 10.85 17.80
N ARG A 188 -21.54 11.19 16.66
CA ARG A 188 -22.04 12.21 15.74
C ARG A 188 -23.39 11.84 15.11
N PHE A 189 -23.59 10.58 14.75
CA PHE A 189 -24.87 10.10 14.23
C PHE A 189 -25.97 10.22 15.28
N THR A 190 -25.68 9.84 16.53
CA THR A 190 -26.63 9.96 17.63
C THR A 190 -26.95 11.42 17.96
N GLU A 191 -25.94 12.30 17.96
CA GLU A 191 -26.10 13.74 18.21
C GLU A 191 -26.96 14.41 17.12
N THR A 192 -26.62 14.22 15.85
CA THR A 192 -27.38 14.80 14.72
C THR A 192 -28.81 14.29 14.67
N ARG A 193 -29.02 13.00 14.95
CA ARG A 193 -30.37 12.42 15.05
C ARG A 193 -31.14 12.96 16.23
N ALA A 194 -30.51 13.16 17.39
CA ALA A 194 -31.13 13.76 18.56
C ALA A 194 -31.53 15.22 18.29
N ALA A 195 -30.66 16.01 17.66
CA ALA A 195 -30.94 17.39 17.28
C ALA A 195 -32.13 17.50 16.30
N LEU A 196 -32.19 16.61 15.30
CA LEU A 196 -33.33 16.54 14.38
C LEU A 196 -34.64 16.19 15.13
N LEU A 197 -34.61 15.22 16.04
CA LEU A 197 -35.78 14.84 16.83
C LEU A 197 -36.22 15.95 17.80
N GLU A 198 -35.28 16.64 18.44
CA GLU A 198 -35.56 17.77 19.31
C GLU A 198 -36.23 18.91 18.52
N PHE A 199 -35.70 19.23 17.34
CA PHE A 199 -36.30 20.21 16.44
C PHE A 199 -37.73 19.85 16.03
N GLN A 200 -37.97 18.58 15.67
CA GLN A 200 -39.30 18.07 15.33
C GLN A 200 -40.27 18.17 16.52
N ASN A 201 -39.81 17.87 17.72
CA ASN A 201 -40.62 17.93 18.94
C ASN A 201 -40.96 19.38 19.34
N GLU A 202 -40.00 20.31 19.24
CA GLU A 202 -40.21 21.72 19.58
C GLU A 202 -41.23 22.38 18.64
N HIS A 203 -41.16 22.08 17.35
CA HIS A 203 -42.05 22.67 16.36
C HIS A 203 -43.35 21.87 16.14
N GLY A 204 -43.47 20.66 16.71
CA GLY A 204 -44.65 19.80 16.56
C GLY A 204 -44.92 19.34 15.13
N LEU A 205 -43.89 19.37 14.27
CA LEU A 205 -43.97 19.09 12.85
C LEU A 205 -43.00 17.95 12.52
N VAL A 206 -43.51 16.85 11.96
CA VAL A 206 -42.68 15.72 11.50
C VAL A 206 -41.87 16.12 10.26
N SER A 207 -42.45 16.96 9.41
CA SER A 207 -41.80 17.53 8.22
C SER A 207 -42.52 18.83 7.82
N PRO A 208 -41.83 19.99 7.76
CA PRO A 208 -42.40 21.25 7.31
C PRO A 208 -42.91 21.19 5.86
N THR A 209 -42.18 20.50 4.98
CA THR A 209 -42.56 20.30 3.58
C THR A 209 -43.83 19.48 3.45
N SER A 210 -43.94 18.35 4.16
CA SER A 210 -45.15 17.52 4.17
C SER A 210 -46.38 18.28 4.69
N THR A 211 -46.19 19.19 5.65
CA THR A 211 -47.28 20.02 6.19
C THR A 211 -47.81 21.01 5.15
N VAL A 212 -46.90 21.67 4.42
CA VAL A 212 -47.26 22.60 3.33
C VAL A 212 -47.93 21.84 2.18
N GLU A 213 -47.40 20.67 1.79
CA GLU A 213 -48.01 19.81 0.77
C GLU A 213 -49.43 19.37 1.16
N SER A 214 -49.62 18.96 2.42
CA SER A 214 -50.94 18.56 2.93
C SER A 214 -51.96 19.69 2.86
N ILE A 215 -51.59 20.91 3.28
CA ILE A 215 -52.48 22.08 3.22
C ILE A 215 -52.81 22.43 1.77
N ASN A 216 -51.82 22.44 0.87
CA ASN A 216 -52.04 22.67 -0.56
C ASN A 216 -52.97 21.64 -1.18
N GLN A 217 -52.86 20.37 -0.80
CA GLN A 217 -53.73 19.30 -1.28
C GLN A 217 -55.18 19.49 -0.79
N VAL A 218 -55.37 19.94 0.45
CA VAL A 218 -56.70 20.30 0.97
C VAL A 218 -57.28 21.50 0.22
N VAL A 219 -56.50 22.57 -0.01
CA VAL A 219 -56.93 23.76 -0.77
C VAL A 219 -57.33 23.38 -2.20
N ALA A 220 -56.52 22.57 -2.89
CA ALA A 220 -56.82 22.10 -4.25
C ALA A 220 -58.14 21.29 -4.30
N THR A 221 -58.42 20.48 -3.27
CA THR A 221 -59.67 19.73 -3.16
C THR A 221 -60.86 20.65 -2.97
N LEU A 222 -60.75 21.64 -2.08
CA LEU A 222 -61.80 22.64 -1.84
C LEU A 222 -62.07 23.50 -3.08
N GLU A 223 -61.04 23.86 -3.84
CA GLU A 223 -61.17 24.60 -5.10
C GLU A 223 -61.88 23.78 -6.18
N ALA A 224 -61.58 22.49 -6.28
CA ALA A 224 -62.29 21.58 -7.19
C ALA A 224 -63.78 21.48 -6.83
N ASP A 225 -64.10 21.37 -5.53
CA ASP A 225 -65.49 21.38 -5.05
C ASP A 225 -66.19 22.71 -5.33
N LEU A 226 -65.50 23.84 -5.11
CA LEU A 226 -66.02 25.16 -5.42
C LEU A 226 -66.35 25.30 -6.92
N ALA A 227 -65.46 24.86 -7.80
CA ALA A 227 -65.68 24.88 -9.25
C ALA A 227 -66.90 24.03 -9.64
N ARG A 228 -67.06 22.85 -9.03
CA ARG A 228 -68.22 21.96 -9.23
C ARG A 228 -69.54 22.64 -8.83
N PHE A 229 -69.61 23.22 -7.64
CA PHE A 229 -70.83 23.91 -7.18
C PHE A 229 -71.12 25.19 -7.99
N GLN A 230 -70.09 25.92 -8.44
CA GLN A 230 -70.27 27.06 -9.33
C GLN A 230 -70.84 26.66 -10.70
N ALA A 231 -70.35 25.57 -11.29
CA ALA A 231 -70.91 25.01 -12.52
C ALA A 231 -72.38 24.58 -12.32
N GLN A 232 -72.68 23.92 -11.19
CA GLN A 232 -74.05 23.52 -10.83
C GLN A 232 -74.97 24.72 -10.67
N ARG A 233 -74.51 25.80 -10.01
CA ARG A 233 -75.27 27.06 -9.89
C ARG A 233 -75.56 27.65 -11.25
N ASN A 234 -74.58 27.71 -12.14
CA ASN A 234 -74.75 28.27 -13.49
C ASN A 234 -75.75 27.43 -14.31
N ALA A 235 -75.71 26.11 -14.19
CA ALA A 235 -76.71 25.23 -14.79
C ALA A 235 -78.12 25.52 -14.25
N LEU A 236 -78.29 25.57 -12.92
CA LEU A 236 -79.58 25.87 -12.28
C LEU A 236 -80.12 27.27 -12.64
N ALA A 237 -79.24 28.28 -12.72
CA ALA A 237 -79.61 29.65 -13.06
C ALA A 237 -80.11 29.80 -14.50
N SER A 238 -79.82 28.86 -15.40
CA SER A 238 -80.31 28.91 -16.78
C SER A 238 -81.81 28.60 -16.92
N TYR A 239 -82.43 27.95 -15.91
CA TYR A 239 -83.84 27.56 -15.95
C TYR A 239 -84.61 27.77 -14.65
N GLN A 240 -83.97 28.16 -13.54
CA GLN A 240 -84.62 28.47 -12.26
C GLN A 240 -84.47 29.94 -11.86
N SER A 241 -85.46 30.46 -11.15
CA SER A 241 -85.39 31.76 -10.49
C SER A 241 -84.27 31.77 -9.43
N THR A 242 -83.58 32.90 -9.28
CA THR A 242 -82.59 33.16 -8.24
C THR A 242 -83.12 33.00 -6.81
N GLN A 243 -84.44 32.99 -6.60
CA GLN A 243 -85.05 32.76 -5.27
C GLN A 243 -85.40 31.30 -4.98
N SER A 244 -85.15 30.37 -5.93
CA SER A 244 -85.46 28.95 -5.72
C SER A 244 -84.68 28.38 -4.52
N ALA A 245 -85.27 27.41 -3.82
CA ALA A 245 -84.62 26.79 -2.67
C ALA A 245 -83.30 26.09 -3.05
N GLN A 246 -83.25 25.50 -4.26
CA GLN A 246 -82.08 24.79 -4.78
C GLN A 246 -80.94 25.74 -5.15
N VAL A 247 -81.24 26.88 -5.80
CA VAL A 247 -80.20 27.89 -6.09
C VAL A 247 -79.61 28.45 -4.79
N ARG A 248 -80.45 28.76 -3.80
CA ARG A 248 -80.00 29.27 -2.48
C ARG A 248 -79.22 28.25 -1.66
N GLU A 249 -79.46 26.96 -1.83
CA GLU A 249 -78.64 25.91 -1.20
C GLU A 249 -77.23 25.87 -1.81
N VAL A 250 -77.14 25.81 -3.14
CA VAL A 250 -75.85 25.82 -3.85
C VAL A 250 -75.07 27.10 -3.56
N GLU A 251 -75.74 28.26 -3.49
CA GLU A 251 -75.10 29.53 -3.10
C GLU A 251 -74.54 29.51 -1.68
N ARG A 252 -75.25 28.89 -0.72
CA ARG A 252 -74.74 28.71 0.64
C ARG A 252 -73.52 27.79 0.67
N ASN A 253 -73.52 26.70 -0.10
CA ASN A 253 -72.37 25.80 -0.21
C ASN A 253 -71.17 26.50 -0.86
N ILE A 254 -71.39 27.32 -1.90
CA ILE A 254 -70.35 28.16 -2.51
C ILE A 254 -69.76 29.15 -1.50
N SER A 255 -70.61 29.80 -0.69
CA SER A 255 -70.14 30.72 0.35
C SER A 255 -69.29 29.99 1.38
N ALA A 256 -69.78 28.87 1.93
CA ALA A 256 -69.07 28.08 2.92
C ALA A 256 -67.72 27.55 2.39
N LEU A 257 -67.67 27.07 1.14
CA LEU A 257 -66.42 26.62 0.53
C LEU A 257 -65.43 27.78 0.31
N ARG A 258 -65.91 28.97 -0.05
CA ARG A 258 -65.05 30.16 -0.16
C ARG A 258 -64.46 30.55 1.18
N ASP A 259 -65.28 30.56 2.23
CA ASP A 259 -64.83 30.88 3.58
C ASP A 259 -63.80 29.85 4.06
N GLN A 260 -64.03 28.56 3.80
CA GLN A 260 -63.08 27.49 4.12
C GLN A 260 -61.76 27.60 3.33
N ILE A 261 -61.81 27.95 2.04
CA ILE A 261 -60.61 28.18 1.21
C ILE A 261 -59.81 29.36 1.75
N ILE A 262 -60.47 30.45 2.15
CA ILE A 262 -59.81 31.60 2.75
C ILE A 262 -59.15 31.18 4.06
N GLU A 263 -59.85 30.46 4.94
CA GLU A 263 -59.28 29.97 6.20
C GLU A 263 -58.05 29.06 5.97
N GLN A 264 -58.12 28.12 5.01
CA GLN A 264 -56.98 27.25 4.70
C GLN A 264 -55.83 28.00 4.02
N ARG A 265 -56.11 29.00 3.18
CA ARG A 265 -55.09 29.86 2.58
C ARG A 265 -54.46 30.81 3.59
N ASP A 266 -55.21 31.30 4.57
CA ASP A 266 -54.70 32.10 5.68
C ASP A 266 -53.86 31.24 6.62
N ARG A 267 -54.28 30.00 6.89
CA ARG A 267 -53.48 29.00 7.59
C ARG A 267 -52.20 28.68 6.82
N LEU A 268 -52.28 28.56 5.49
CA LEU A 268 -51.12 28.41 4.63
C LEU A 268 -50.24 29.66 4.62
N ALA A 269 -50.78 30.88 4.69
CA ALA A 269 -50.01 32.12 4.70
C ALA A 269 -49.36 32.38 6.07
N GLN A 270 -50.03 31.99 7.17
CA GLN A 270 -49.45 31.96 8.51
C GLN A 270 -48.38 30.88 8.64
N ALA A 271 -48.61 29.72 8.04
CA ALA A 271 -47.61 28.67 7.88
C ALA A 271 -46.47 29.20 7.01
N ALA A 272 -46.65 29.39 5.70
CA ALA A 272 -45.68 29.89 4.71
C ALA A 272 -45.16 31.33 4.90
N GLY A 273 -45.47 32.01 6.00
CA GLY A 273 -44.84 33.27 6.36
C GLY A 273 -43.32 33.09 6.55
N GLY A 274 -42.57 34.19 6.71
CA GLY A 274 -41.10 34.16 6.81
C GLY A 274 -40.55 33.20 7.88
N SER A 275 -41.34 32.85 8.91
CA SER A 275 -40.95 31.89 9.93
C SER A 275 -40.86 30.43 9.44
N LEU A 276 -41.78 29.96 8.57
CA LEU A 276 -41.74 28.55 8.14
C LEU A 276 -40.71 28.30 7.05
N ASN A 277 -40.41 29.28 6.20
CA ASN A 277 -39.27 29.14 5.29
C ASN A 277 -37.95 29.00 6.07
N MET A 278 -37.80 29.74 7.18
CA MET A 278 -36.66 29.60 8.08
C MET A 278 -36.65 28.23 8.78
N ILE A 279 -37.79 27.81 9.37
CA ILE A 279 -37.95 26.49 10.01
C ILE A 279 -37.71 25.34 9.01
N SER A 280 -38.15 25.48 7.76
CA SER A 280 -37.96 24.48 6.71
C SER A 280 -36.50 24.36 6.30
N ALA A 281 -35.80 25.49 6.14
CA ALA A 281 -34.37 25.50 5.83
C ALA A 281 -33.52 24.91 6.97
N GLU A 282 -33.89 25.20 8.23
CA GLU A 282 -33.23 24.62 9.41
C GLU A 282 -33.51 23.12 9.54
N TYR A 283 -34.76 22.69 9.35
CA TYR A 283 -35.13 21.27 9.28
C TYR A 283 -34.33 20.54 8.21
N GLU A 284 -34.30 21.06 6.97
CA GLU A 284 -33.56 20.45 5.86
C GLU A 284 -32.06 20.35 6.18
N THR A 285 -31.50 21.36 6.84
CA THR A 285 -30.11 21.33 7.29
C THR A 285 -29.87 20.21 8.31
N LEU A 286 -30.73 20.07 9.32
CA LEU A 286 -30.63 19.01 10.34
C LEU A 286 -30.86 17.62 9.75
N GLU A 287 -31.81 17.48 8.82
CA GLU A 287 -32.10 16.25 8.10
C GLU A 287 -30.91 15.80 7.25
N LEU A 288 -30.34 16.72 6.46
CA LEU A 288 -29.12 16.45 5.68
C LEU A 288 -27.94 16.09 6.57
N GLN A 289 -27.77 16.74 7.73
CA GLN A 289 -26.71 16.41 8.68
C GLN A 289 -26.89 15.00 9.25
N ALA A 290 -28.11 14.61 9.64
CA ALA A 290 -28.42 13.29 10.15
C ALA A 290 -28.22 12.21 9.07
N GLN A 291 -28.69 12.47 7.84
CA GLN A 291 -28.50 11.56 6.70
C GLN A 291 -27.01 11.39 6.37
N PHE A 292 -26.25 12.49 6.30
CA PHE A 292 -24.82 12.44 6.06
C PHE A 292 -24.07 11.66 7.15
N ALA A 293 -24.44 11.86 8.42
CA ALA A 293 -23.87 11.10 9.53
C ALA A 293 -24.19 9.61 9.42
N GLN A 294 -25.43 9.24 9.04
CA GLN A 294 -25.85 7.86 8.82
C GLN A 294 -25.07 7.19 7.67
N GLU A 295 -24.95 7.88 6.53
CA GLU A 295 -24.22 7.36 5.36
C GLU A 295 -22.74 7.16 5.68
N THR A 296 -22.13 8.14 6.38
CA THR A 296 -20.73 8.04 6.82
C THR A 296 -20.52 6.90 7.80
N TYR A 297 -21.43 6.74 8.78
CA TYR A 297 -21.42 5.62 9.73
C TYR A 297 -21.50 4.27 9.01
N SER A 298 -22.45 4.11 8.09
CA SER A 298 -22.67 2.88 7.32
C SER A 298 -21.44 2.53 6.46
N SER A 299 -20.87 3.51 5.77
CA SER A 299 -19.65 3.35 4.98
C SER A 299 -18.45 2.94 5.84
N ALA A 300 -18.27 3.59 7.00
CA ALA A 300 -17.19 3.25 7.92
C ALA A 300 -17.35 1.86 8.53
N LEU A 301 -18.58 1.44 8.85
CA LEU A 301 -18.88 0.09 9.33
C LEU A 301 -18.52 -0.96 8.29
N ALA A 302 -18.92 -0.75 7.03
CA ALA A 302 -18.54 -1.64 5.92
C ALA A 302 -17.03 -1.70 5.73
N ALA A 303 -16.33 -0.56 5.84
CA ALA A 303 -14.88 -0.51 5.79
C ALA A 303 -14.23 -1.30 6.95
N LEU A 304 -14.72 -1.14 8.19
CA LEU A 304 -14.23 -1.87 9.35
C LEU A 304 -14.38 -3.38 9.20
N GLU A 305 -15.54 -3.86 8.75
CA GLU A 305 -15.78 -5.28 8.52
C GLU A 305 -14.87 -5.84 7.41
N ASN A 306 -14.70 -5.11 6.30
CA ASN A 306 -13.76 -5.49 5.26
C ASN A 306 -12.31 -5.52 5.78
N THR A 307 -11.86 -4.52 6.53
CA THR A 307 -10.51 -4.50 7.11
C THR A 307 -10.30 -5.62 8.12
N ARG A 308 -11.31 -5.99 8.91
CA ARG A 308 -11.23 -7.17 9.80
C ARG A 308 -11.05 -8.46 9.01
N LEU A 309 -11.77 -8.62 7.90
CA LEU A 309 -11.62 -9.76 7.00
C LEU A 309 -10.23 -9.80 6.34
N GLU A 310 -9.70 -8.65 5.92
CA GLU A 310 -8.35 -8.54 5.35
C GLU A 310 -7.27 -8.84 6.39
N ALA A 311 -7.39 -8.28 7.59
CA ALA A 311 -6.48 -8.53 8.71
C ALA A 311 -6.40 -10.03 9.07
N ALA A 312 -7.54 -10.72 9.04
CA ALA A 312 -7.58 -12.18 9.25
C ALA A 312 -6.89 -12.96 8.12
N ARG A 313 -6.83 -12.41 6.89
CA ARG A 313 -6.19 -13.06 5.72
C ARG A 313 -4.69 -12.79 5.63
N GLN A 314 -4.22 -11.62 6.05
CA GLN A 314 -2.81 -11.22 6.00
C GLN A 314 -1.88 -11.98 6.94
N LEU A 315 -2.38 -12.96 7.70
CA LEU A 315 -1.62 -13.74 8.68
C LEU A 315 -0.51 -14.63 8.08
N LYS A 316 -0.38 -14.75 6.75
CA LYS A 316 0.69 -15.53 6.07
C LYS A 316 1.15 -14.84 4.78
N GLN A 317 2.10 -13.91 4.88
CA GLN A 317 2.53 -13.09 3.73
C GLN A 317 3.76 -13.63 3.01
N VAL A 318 4.63 -14.35 3.72
CA VAL A 318 5.88 -14.88 3.16
C VAL A 318 5.77 -16.38 2.92
N SER A 319 5.98 -16.81 1.67
CA SER A 319 5.96 -18.20 1.24
C SER A 319 7.36 -18.60 0.74
N VAL A 320 7.86 -19.72 1.24
CA VAL A 320 9.17 -20.25 0.84
C VAL A 320 9.00 -21.03 -0.45
N LEU A 321 9.49 -20.47 -1.56
CA LEU A 321 9.50 -21.17 -2.83
C LEU A 321 10.58 -22.26 -2.86
N GLN A 322 11.75 -21.95 -2.30
CA GLN A 322 12.85 -22.89 -2.16
C GLN A 322 13.50 -22.73 -0.78
N SER A 323 13.46 -23.81 0.01
CA SER A 323 14.17 -23.88 1.29
C SER A 323 15.69 -23.82 1.10
N PRO A 324 16.45 -23.36 2.11
CA PRO A 324 17.89 -23.24 2.04
C PRO A 324 18.57 -24.55 1.59
N LEU A 325 19.29 -24.49 0.47
CA LEU A 325 20.03 -25.65 -0.04
C LEU A 325 21.19 -26.02 0.90
N PHE A 326 21.39 -27.32 1.18
CA PHE A 326 22.63 -27.81 1.77
C PHE A 326 23.71 -27.92 0.68
N PRO A 327 24.80 -27.14 0.72
CA PRO A 327 25.76 -27.11 -0.39
C PRO A 327 26.60 -28.40 -0.45
N GLU A 328 26.60 -29.09 -1.60
CA GLU A 328 27.39 -30.32 -1.79
C GLU A 328 28.82 -30.05 -2.29
N TYR A 329 29.04 -28.91 -2.95
CA TYR A 329 30.35 -28.52 -3.49
C TYR A 329 30.55 -26.99 -3.38
N PRO A 330 31.80 -26.52 -3.32
CA PRO A 330 32.09 -25.10 -3.25
C PRO A 330 31.93 -24.44 -4.62
N THR A 331 31.10 -23.41 -4.69
CA THR A 331 30.87 -22.63 -5.93
C THR A 331 31.67 -21.33 -5.98
N GLU A 332 32.25 -20.90 -4.86
CA GLU A 332 32.95 -19.63 -4.73
C GLU A 332 34.38 -19.84 -4.19
N PRO A 333 35.39 -19.04 -4.61
CA PRO A 333 35.38 -18.14 -5.75
C PRO A 333 35.29 -18.86 -7.09
N ASN A 334 34.64 -18.23 -8.08
CA ASN A 334 34.73 -18.64 -9.47
C ASN A 334 36.16 -18.39 -10.02
N ARG A 335 37.11 -19.26 -9.65
CA ARG A 335 38.56 -19.12 -9.87
C ARG A 335 38.91 -18.88 -11.34
N LEU A 336 38.31 -19.65 -12.25
CA LEU A 336 38.52 -19.55 -13.70
C LEU A 336 38.00 -18.23 -14.26
N TYR A 337 36.76 -17.86 -13.90
CA TYR A 337 36.15 -16.59 -14.31
C TYR A 337 36.97 -15.40 -13.81
N ASN A 338 37.24 -15.32 -12.51
CA ASN A 338 37.97 -14.20 -11.89
C ASN A 338 39.39 -14.04 -12.47
N SER A 339 40.12 -15.15 -12.65
CA SER A 339 41.47 -15.12 -13.22
C SER A 339 41.45 -14.68 -14.69
N SER A 340 40.46 -15.13 -15.47
CA SER A 340 40.34 -14.79 -16.89
C SER A 340 39.97 -13.33 -17.09
N VAL A 341 39.00 -12.82 -16.33
CA VAL A 341 38.60 -11.40 -16.35
C VAL A 341 39.78 -10.51 -15.96
N PHE A 342 40.50 -10.85 -14.89
CA PHE A 342 41.69 -10.11 -14.48
C PHE A 342 42.78 -10.11 -15.57
N ALA A 343 43.01 -11.25 -16.22
CA ALA A 343 43.98 -11.36 -17.31
C ALA A 343 43.62 -10.46 -18.50
N ILE A 344 42.36 -10.49 -18.93
CA ILE A 344 41.85 -9.67 -20.04
C ILE A 344 42.04 -8.18 -19.71
N ILE A 345 41.58 -7.73 -18.54
CA ILE A 345 41.69 -6.32 -18.12
C ILE A 345 43.17 -5.89 -18.07
N THR A 346 44.04 -6.72 -17.50
CA THR A 346 45.47 -6.40 -17.37
C THR A 346 46.17 -6.32 -18.73
N ILE A 347 45.80 -7.19 -19.68
CA ILE A 347 46.29 -7.14 -21.06
C ILE A 347 45.82 -5.87 -21.76
N PHE A 348 44.55 -5.49 -21.62
CA PHE A 348 44.03 -4.24 -22.18
C PHE A 348 44.76 -3.02 -21.60
N LEU A 349 44.98 -2.99 -20.28
CA LEU A 349 45.72 -1.90 -19.64
C LEU A 349 47.17 -1.82 -20.14
N ALA A 350 47.83 -2.98 -20.32
CA ALA A 350 49.17 -3.05 -20.87
C ALA A 350 49.22 -2.54 -22.32
N PHE A 351 48.19 -2.83 -23.11
CA PHE A 351 48.06 -2.33 -24.48
C PHE A 351 47.91 -0.80 -24.52
N ILE A 352 47.05 -0.23 -23.66
CA ILE A 352 46.87 1.22 -23.53
C ILE A 352 48.19 1.89 -23.12
N LEU A 353 48.88 1.35 -22.11
CA LEU A 353 50.19 1.85 -21.68
C LEU A 353 51.23 1.79 -22.80
N SER A 354 51.22 0.72 -23.60
CA SER A 354 52.09 0.59 -24.78
C SER A 354 51.80 1.66 -25.82
N MET A 355 50.53 1.93 -26.12
CA MET A 355 50.12 2.98 -27.06
C MET A 355 50.53 4.37 -26.56
N LEU A 356 50.29 4.68 -25.28
CA LEU A 356 50.69 5.95 -24.68
C LEU A 356 52.21 6.16 -24.74
N MET A 357 53.00 5.14 -24.40
CA MET A 357 54.46 5.21 -24.52
C MET A 357 54.92 5.39 -25.97
N MET A 358 54.24 4.77 -26.93
CA MET A 358 54.53 4.94 -28.35
C MET A 358 54.24 6.38 -28.81
N ILE A 359 53.10 6.96 -28.44
CA ILE A 359 52.73 8.34 -28.77
C ILE A 359 53.71 9.35 -28.16
N ILE A 360 54.09 9.16 -26.88
CA ILE A 360 55.07 10.02 -26.20
C ILE A 360 56.43 9.95 -26.88
N LYS A 361 56.83 8.76 -27.34
CA LYS A 361 58.09 8.58 -28.05
C LYS A 361 58.05 9.25 -29.42
N ASP A 362 56.94 9.14 -30.14
CA ASP A 362 56.73 9.73 -31.47
C ASP A 362 56.68 11.26 -31.45
N HIS A 363 56.25 11.88 -30.34
CA HIS A 363 56.27 13.35 -30.15
C HIS A 363 57.59 13.88 -29.57
N ARG A 364 58.54 13.01 -29.24
CA ARG A 364 59.84 13.37 -28.66
C ARG A 364 60.98 13.33 -29.68
N ASP A 365 60.80 12.62 -30.78
CA ASP A 365 61.62 12.68 -31.99
C ASP A 365 61.11 13.82 -32.89
#